data_AF-A0A854BF56-F1
#
_entry.id   AF-A0A854BF56-F1
#
_cell.length_a   1.000
_cell.length_b   1.000
_cell.length_c   1.000
_cell.angle_alpha   90.00
_cell.angle_beta   90.00
_cell.angle_gamma   90.00
#
_symmetry.space_group_name_H-M   'P 1'
#
loop_
_entity.id
_entity.type
_entity.pdbx_description
1 polymer ?
#
loop_
_entity_poly.entity_id
_entity_poly.type
_entity_poly.pdbx_seq_one_letter_code
_entity_poly.pdbx_strand_id
1 'polypeptide(L)'
;LQQSGGEDGGSVVFPPVLVQMLDRLESEILADRVSEESRRWLASCGLTVEQMQNQMDPVYTPARKIHLYHCDHRGLPLALVSTEGATAWYAEYDEWGNLLNEENPHQLQQLIRLPGQQYDEESGLYYNRHRYYDPLQGRYITQDPIGLKGGWNLYGYQLNPISDIDPLGLYMWEDAKSGACTNGLCDTLSAMIGPDKFDSIDSTAYDALNKINSQSICEDKEFAGLICKDNSGRYFSTAPNRGERKGSYPFNSPCPNGTEKVSAYHTHGADSHGEYWDEIFSGKDEKIVKSKDNNIKSFYLGTPIGNFKAIDNHGKEITNRKGLPNVCRVHGNM
;
A
#
# COMPACT_ATOMS: atom_id res chain seq x y z
N LEU A 1 -29.61 -24.54 -6.76
CA LEU A 1 -31.06 -24.50 -7.10
C LEU A 1 -31.60 -23.06 -7.12
N GLN A 2 -31.42 -22.35 -8.23
CA GLN A 2 -32.09 -21.08 -8.50
C GLN A 2 -32.57 -21.11 -9.97
N GLN A 3 -33.77 -20.57 -10.19
CA GLN A 3 -34.70 -20.82 -11.29
C GLN A 3 -34.12 -20.83 -12.71
N SER A 4 -34.53 -21.81 -13.51
CA SER A 4 -34.75 -21.66 -14.94
C SER A 4 -36.17 -22.12 -15.32
N GLY A 5 -37.01 -21.14 -15.66
CA GLY A 5 -38.07 -21.18 -16.68
C GLY A 5 -39.19 -22.22 -16.56
N GLY A 6 -40.33 -21.82 -16.01
CA GLY A 6 -41.64 -22.35 -16.36
C GLY A 6 -42.59 -21.19 -16.65
N GLU A 7 -43.14 -21.13 -17.85
CA GLU A 7 -44.19 -20.18 -18.27
C GLU A 7 -45.48 -20.43 -17.48
N ASP A 8 -45.52 -19.96 -16.24
CA ASP A 8 -46.70 -19.62 -15.44
C ASP A 8 -46.16 -19.21 -14.07
N GLY A 9 -46.20 -17.91 -13.76
CA GLY A 9 -45.49 -17.24 -12.66
C GLY A 9 -45.87 -17.61 -11.22
N GLY A 10 -45.98 -18.91 -10.89
CA GLY A 10 -46.03 -19.41 -9.53
C GLY A 10 -44.63 -19.74 -9.04
N SER A 11 -44.04 -18.87 -8.20
CA SER A 11 -42.78 -19.19 -7.53
C SER A 11 -43.01 -20.32 -6.52
N VAL A 12 -42.56 -21.54 -6.85
CA VAL A 12 -42.52 -22.66 -5.90
C VAL A 12 -41.33 -22.42 -4.96
N VAL A 13 -41.62 -21.96 -3.75
CA VAL A 13 -40.63 -21.83 -2.69
C VAL A 13 -40.51 -23.17 -1.96
N PHE A 14 -39.37 -23.84 -2.11
CA PHE A 14 -39.10 -25.06 -1.37
C PHE A 14 -38.92 -24.77 0.14
N PRO A 15 -39.38 -25.64 1.04
CA PRO A 15 -39.10 -25.51 2.47
C PRO A 15 -37.59 -25.45 2.76
N PRO A 16 -37.12 -24.63 3.71
CA PRO A 16 -35.68 -24.50 4.00
C PRO A 16 -34.96 -25.81 4.32
N VAL A 17 -35.67 -26.74 4.97
CA VAL A 17 -35.15 -28.08 5.31
C VAL A 17 -34.88 -28.90 4.05
N LEU A 18 -35.74 -28.79 3.03
CA LEU A 18 -35.57 -29.49 1.76
C LEU A 18 -34.38 -28.92 0.98
N VAL A 19 -34.21 -27.60 0.98
CA VAL A 19 -33.07 -26.93 0.32
C VAL A 19 -31.75 -27.36 0.95
N GLN A 20 -31.64 -27.31 2.28
CA GLN A 20 -30.42 -27.73 2.98
C GLN A 20 -30.03 -29.18 2.72
N MET A 21 -31.03 -30.05 2.64
CA MET A 21 -30.81 -31.47 2.36
C MET A 21 -30.41 -31.71 0.90
N LEU A 22 -30.99 -30.98 -0.06
CA LEU A 22 -30.57 -31.04 -1.46
C LEU A 22 -29.16 -30.47 -1.66
N ASP A 23 -28.80 -29.36 -1.02
CA ASP A 23 -27.46 -28.79 -1.05
C ASP A 23 -26.42 -29.76 -0.45
N ARG A 24 -26.77 -30.43 0.64
CA ARG A 24 -25.94 -31.50 1.25
C ARG A 24 -25.76 -32.65 0.27
N LEU A 25 -26.84 -33.12 -0.35
CA LEU A 25 -26.82 -34.23 -1.29
C LEU A 25 -25.97 -33.91 -2.53
N GLU A 26 -26.12 -32.71 -3.09
CA GLU A 26 -25.32 -32.20 -4.20
C GLU A 26 -23.83 -32.21 -3.85
N SER A 27 -23.48 -31.67 -2.68
CA SER A 27 -22.10 -31.65 -2.17
C SER A 27 -21.52 -33.05 -1.98
N GLU A 28 -22.31 -33.97 -1.43
CA GLU A 28 -21.92 -35.37 -1.21
C GLU A 28 -21.70 -36.14 -2.52
N ILE A 29 -22.55 -35.88 -3.52
CA ILE A 29 -22.43 -36.46 -4.86
C ILE A 29 -21.19 -35.94 -5.57
N LEU A 30 -20.95 -34.61 -5.55
CA LEU A 30 -19.75 -34.00 -6.13
C LEU A 30 -18.45 -34.51 -5.49
N ALA A 31 -18.50 -34.86 -4.21
CA ALA A 31 -17.37 -35.40 -3.48
C ALA A 31 -17.21 -36.92 -3.59
N ASP A 32 -18.07 -37.61 -4.37
CA ASP A 32 -18.17 -39.07 -4.48
C ASP A 32 -18.27 -39.78 -3.10
N ARG A 33 -18.98 -39.16 -2.16
CA ARG A 33 -19.08 -39.59 -0.75
C ARG A 33 -20.50 -39.43 -0.21
N VAL A 34 -21.46 -40.05 -0.88
CA VAL A 34 -22.88 -40.02 -0.46
C VAL A 34 -23.12 -40.78 0.83
N SER A 35 -23.63 -40.08 1.84
CA SER A 35 -23.89 -40.61 3.17
C SER A 35 -25.03 -41.64 3.17
N GLU A 36 -25.03 -42.55 4.14
CA GLU A 36 -26.12 -43.53 4.33
C GLU A 36 -27.48 -42.85 4.56
N GLU A 37 -27.47 -41.67 5.20
CA GLU A 37 -28.68 -40.88 5.42
C GLU A 37 -29.27 -40.39 4.08
N SER A 38 -28.43 -39.80 3.23
CA SER A 38 -28.79 -39.37 1.89
C SER A 38 -29.24 -40.52 0.98
N ARG A 39 -28.57 -41.68 1.06
CA ARG A 39 -28.97 -42.90 0.32
C ARG A 39 -30.35 -43.41 0.73
N ARG A 40 -30.64 -43.43 2.04
CA ARG A 40 -31.97 -43.82 2.56
C ARG A 40 -33.05 -42.84 2.15
N TRP A 41 -32.74 -41.54 2.18
CA TRP A 41 -33.67 -40.51 1.74
C TRP A 41 -33.99 -40.65 0.25
N LEU A 42 -32.97 -40.79 -0.61
CA LEU A 42 -33.13 -41.06 -2.05
C LEU A 42 -33.97 -42.32 -2.29
N ALA A 43 -33.67 -43.42 -1.59
CA ALA A 43 -34.44 -44.66 -1.69
C ALA A 43 -35.91 -44.48 -1.27
N SER A 44 -36.19 -43.66 -0.24
CA SER A 44 -37.56 -43.31 0.18
C SER A 44 -38.33 -42.52 -0.89
N CYS A 45 -37.61 -41.78 -1.73
CA CYS A 45 -38.14 -41.05 -2.88
C CYS A 45 -38.15 -41.90 -4.17
N GLY A 46 -37.67 -43.15 -4.13
CA GLY A 46 -37.57 -44.04 -5.29
C GLY A 46 -36.46 -43.66 -6.28
N LEU A 47 -35.46 -42.90 -5.83
CA LEU A 47 -34.33 -42.43 -6.64
C LEU A 47 -33.03 -43.16 -6.27
N THR A 48 -32.13 -43.30 -7.24
CA THR A 48 -30.75 -43.75 -7.02
C THR A 48 -29.77 -42.58 -7.06
N VAL A 49 -28.58 -42.79 -6.49
CA VAL A 49 -27.47 -41.82 -6.57
C VAL A 49 -27.09 -41.53 -8.02
N GLU A 50 -27.06 -42.56 -8.87
CA GLU A 50 -26.74 -42.45 -10.30
C GLU A 50 -27.79 -41.62 -11.06
N GLN A 51 -29.08 -41.82 -10.75
CA GLN A 51 -30.15 -41.00 -11.34
C GLN A 51 -30.03 -39.53 -10.93
N MET A 52 -29.67 -39.26 -9.67
CA MET A 52 -29.45 -37.89 -9.19
C MET A 52 -28.19 -37.27 -9.83
N GLN A 53 -27.10 -38.03 -9.94
CA GLN A 53 -25.86 -37.62 -10.63
C GLN A 53 -26.13 -37.21 -12.08
N ASN A 54 -26.94 -37.98 -12.80
CA ASN A 54 -27.28 -37.69 -14.20
C ASN A 54 -28.21 -36.48 -14.37
N GLN A 55 -28.86 -36.01 -13.30
CA GLN A 55 -29.71 -34.82 -13.29
C GLN A 55 -28.99 -33.56 -12.82
N MET A 56 -27.75 -33.68 -12.34
CA MET A 56 -26.96 -32.53 -11.91
C MET A 56 -26.36 -31.81 -13.10
N ASP A 57 -26.41 -30.47 -13.06
CA ASP A 57 -25.67 -29.66 -14.02
C ASP A 57 -24.16 -29.91 -13.83
N PRO A 58 -23.38 -29.99 -14.93
CA PRO A 58 -21.94 -30.12 -14.82
C PRO A 58 -21.38 -28.90 -14.09
N VAL A 59 -20.46 -29.14 -13.14
CA VAL A 59 -19.76 -28.06 -12.44
C VAL A 59 -19.07 -27.17 -13.46
N TYR A 60 -19.50 -25.93 -13.56
CA TYR A 60 -18.86 -24.94 -14.41
C TYR A 60 -17.43 -24.70 -13.91
N THR A 61 -16.47 -25.27 -14.64
CA THR A 61 -15.05 -24.99 -14.46
C THR A 61 -14.64 -24.01 -15.56
N PRO A 62 -14.55 -22.70 -15.27
CA PRO A 62 -14.21 -21.73 -16.30
C PRO A 62 -12.83 -22.07 -16.87
N ALA A 63 -12.75 -22.22 -18.19
CA ALA A 63 -11.48 -22.34 -18.89
C ALA A 63 -10.69 -21.04 -18.67
N ARG A 64 -9.62 -21.12 -17.88
CA ARG A 64 -8.78 -19.96 -17.57
C ARG A 64 -7.85 -19.69 -18.75
N LYS A 65 -7.95 -18.51 -19.33
CA LYS A 65 -7.00 -18.01 -20.33
C LYS A 65 -6.09 -16.98 -19.67
N ILE A 66 -4.80 -17.06 -19.94
CA ILE A 66 -3.79 -16.14 -19.42
C ILE A 66 -3.51 -15.11 -20.52
N HIS A 67 -3.54 -13.84 -20.13
CA HIS A 67 -3.06 -12.74 -20.97
C HIS A 67 -2.08 -11.88 -20.15
N LEU A 68 -1.07 -11.38 -20.83
CA LEU A 68 -0.07 -10.48 -20.29
C LEU A 68 -0.45 -9.05 -20.67
N TYR A 69 -0.50 -8.17 -19.68
CA TYR A 69 -0.73 -6.75 -19.92
C TYR A 69 0.54 -6.09 -20.43
N HIS A 70 0.43 -5.41 -21.57
CA HIS A 70 1.42 -4.46 -22.03
C HIS A 70 0.91 -3.05 -21.76
N CYS A 71 1.61 -2.30 -20.92
CA CYS A 71 1.21 -0.95 -20.51
C CYS A 71 2.19 0.11 -21.02
N ASP A 72 1.71 1.33 -21.15
CA ASP A 72 2.56 2.50 -21.36
C ASP A 72 3.29 2.96 -20.08
N HIS A 73 4.07 4.03 -20.19
CA HIS A 73 4.83 4.60 -19.08
C HIS A 73 3.96 5.17 -17.94
N ARG A 74 2.66 5.42 -18.16
CA ARG A 74 1.69 5.85 -17.14
C ARG A 74 1.04 4.65 -16.44
N GLY A 75 1.30 3.43 -16.91
CA GLY A 75 0.65 2.21 -16.45
C GLY A 75 -0.68 1.91 -17.13
N LEU A 76 -1.05 2.64 -18.19
CA LEU A 76 -2.28 2.42 -18.94
C LEU A 76 -2.15 1.17 -19.83
N PRO A 77 -3.06 0.18 -19.74
CA PRO A 77 -3.06 -0.97 -20.63
C PRO A 77 -3.23 -0.60 -22.10
N LEU A 78 -2.25 -0.93 -22.95
CA LEU A 78 -2.32 -0.74 -24.40
C LEU A 78 -2.63 -2.03 -25.15
N ALA A 79 -2.20 -3.18 -24.63
CA ALA A 79 -2.46 -4.47 -25.26
C ALA A 79 -2.57 -5.62 -24.25
N LEU A 80 -3.32 -6.65 -24.64
CA LEU A 80 -3.30 -7.97 -24.01
C LEU A 80 -2.62 -8.96 -24.95
N VAL A 81 -1.53 -9.55 -24.48
CA VAL A 81 -0.73 -10.50 -25.24
C VAL A 81 -1.00 -11.92 -24.74
N SER A 82 -1.30 -12.85 -25.63
CA SER A 82 -1.49 -14.26 -25.29
C SER A 82 -0.16 -14.92 -24.90
N THR A 83 -0.22 -16.12 -24.34
CA THR A 83 0.96 -16.92 -24.01
C THR A 83 1.81 -17.30 -25.23
N GLU A 84 1.24 -17.23 -26.43
CA GLU A 84 1.89 -17.49 -27.71
C GLU A 84 2.50 -16.23 -28.33
N GLY A 85 2.38 -15.08 -27.66
CA GLY A 85 2.90 -13.79 -28.14
C GLY A 85 1.99 -13.07 -29.13
N ALA A 86 0.75 -13.53 -29.33
CA ALA A 86 -0.22 -12.87 -30.19
C ALA A 86 -0.96 -11.75 -29.45
N THR A 87 -1.20 -10.62 -30.11
CA THR A 87 -2.05 -9.54 -29.56
C THR A 87 -3.52 -9.98 -29.63
N ALA A 88 -4.13 -10.20 -28.47
CA ALA A 88 -5.52 -10.63 -28.35
C ALA A 88 -6.51 -9.44 -28.20
N TRP A 89 -6.00 -8.30 -27.73
CA TRP A 89 -6.71 -7.05 -27.58
C TRP A 89 -5.71 -5.89 -27.65
N TYR A 90 -6.12 -4.78 -28.24
CA TYR A 90 -5.32 -3.56 -28.35
C TYR A 90 -6.21 -2.31 -28.24
N ALA A 91 -5.67 -1.24 -27.67
CA ALA A 91 -6.34 0.04 -27.61
C ALA A 91 -5.37 1.22 -27.65
N GLU A 92 -5.83 2.32 -28.24
CA GLU A 92 -5.17 3.62 -28.26
C GLU A 92 -5.92 4.59 -27.36
N TYR A 93 -5.17 5.39 -26.60
CA TYR A 93 -5.72 6.36 -25.66
C TYR A 93 -5.02 7.70 -25.78
N ASP A 94 -5.73 8.78 -25.44
CA ASP A 94 -5.14 10.10 -25.27
C ASP A 94 -4.41 10.26 -23.92
N GLU A 95 -3.95 11.48 -23.63
CA GLU A 95 -3.20 11.83 -22.43
C GLU A 95 -4.03 11.68 -21.14
N TRP A 96 -5.36 11.80 -21.22
CA TRP A 96 -6.30 11.71 -20.10
C TRP A 96 -6.94 10.35 -19.96
N GLY A 97 -6.62 9.41 -20.86
CA GLY A 97 -7.11 8.04 -20.84
C GLY A 97 -8.40 7.84 -21.63
N ASN A 98 -8.83 8.79 -22.47
CA ASN A 98 -9.97 8.57 -23.38
C ASN A 98 -9.60 7.53 -24.43
N LEU A 99 -10.45 6.54 -24.62
CA LEU A 99 -10.30 5.52 -25.65
C LEU A 99 -10.51 6.15 -27.03
N LEU A 100 -9.49 6.14 -27.87
CA LEU A 100 -9.52 6.68 -29.24
C LEU A 100 -9.85 5.60 -30.26
N ASN A 101 -9.26 4.41 -30.09
CA ASN A 101 -9.45 3.27 -30.97
C ASN A 101 -9.29 1.97 -30.17
N GLU A 102 -10.00 0.92 -30.58
CA GLU A 102 -9.93 -0.41 -29.97
C GLU A 102 -9.99 -1.51 -31.04
N GLU A 103 -9.07 -2.47 -30.94
CA GLU A 103 -9.12 -3.73 -31.67
C GLU A 103 -9.36 -4.89 -30.69
N ASN A 104 -10.57 -5.46 -30.74
CA ASN A 104 -11.00 -6.53 -29.84
C ASN A 104 -11.65 -7.71 -30.60
N PRO A 105 -10.89 -8.45 -31.42
CA PRO A 105 -11.43 -9.53 -32.25
C PRO A 105 -12.00 -10.70 -31.44
N HIS A 106 -11.59 -10.83 -30.17
CA HIS A 106 -11.97 -11.92 -29.28
C HIS A 106 -13.01 -11.52 -28.24
N GLN A 107 -13.57 -10.30 -28.32
CA GLN A 107 -14.57 -9.78 -27.37
C GLN A 107 -14.13 -9.92 -25.90
N LEU A 108 -12.86 -9.66 -25.63
CA LEU A 108 -12.29 -9.71 -24.29
C LEU A 108 -12.82 -8.55 -23.46
N GLN A 109 -13.18 -8.83 -22.20
CA GLN A 109 -13.55 -7.78 -21.25
C GLN A 109 -12.27 -7.19 -20.63
N GLN A 110 -11.92 -5.97 -21.03
CA GLN A 110 -10.80 -5.21 -20.48
C GLN A 110 -11.27 -3.88 -19.87
N LEU A 111 -11.42 -3.87 -18.55
CA LEU A 111 -11.95 -2.71 -17.83
C LEU A 111 -10.87 -1.84 -17.17
N ILE A 112 -9.62 -2.29 -17.07
CA ILE A 112 -8.55 -1.55 -16.41
C ILE A 112 -8.19 -0.31 -17.24
N ARG A 113 -7.99 0.83 -16.56
CA ARG A 113 -7.59 2.13 -17.14
C ARG A 113 -6.29 2.61 -16.49
N LEU A 114 -6.15 3.92 -16.24
CA LEU A 114 -5.00 4.47 -15.52
C LEU A 114 -4.90 3.87 -14.10
N PRO A 115 -3.76 4.00 -13.40
CA PRO A 115 -3.54 3.32 -12.11
C PRO A 115 -4.70 3.53 -11.12
N GLY A 116 -5.21 2.41 -10.58
CA GLY A 116 -6.33 2.39 -9.64
C GLY A 116 -7.73 2.45 -10.28
N GLN A 117 -7.81 2.64 -11.59
CA GLN A 117 -9.06 2.91 -12.28
C GLN A 117 -9.63 1.70 -13.03
N GLN A 118 -10.96 1.57 -12.99
CA GLN A 118 -11.74 0.62 -13.76
C GLN A 118 -12.85 1.34 -14.52
N TYR A 119 -13.00 1.04 -15.81
CA TYR A 119 -14.10 1.55 -16.64
C TYR A 119 -15.43 1.00 -16.16
N ASP A 120 -16.36 1.92 -15.94
CA ASP A 120 -17.76 1.64 -15.70
C ASP A 120 -18.56 1.98 -16.96
N GLU A 121 -19.12 0.95 -17.59
CA GLU A 121 -19.87 1.09 -18.84
C GLU A 121 -21.20 1.84 -18.65
N GLU A 122 -21.84 1.73 -17.47
CA GLU A 122 -23.15 2.36 -17.23
C GLU A 122 -23.04 3.89 -17.19
N SER A 123 -21.97 4.40 -16.58
CA SER A 123 -21.73 5.84 -16.44
C SER A 123 -20.81 6.41 -17.52
N GLY A 124 -19.99 5.58 -18.16
CA GLY A 124 -18.88 6.02 -19.02
C GLY A 124 -17.70 6.60 -18.25
N LEU A 125 -17.74 6.59 -16.91
CA LEU A 125 -16.70 7.13 -16.03
C LEU A 125 -15.74 6.04 -15.57
N TYR A 126 -14.60 6.46 -15.02
CA TYR A 126 -13.60 5.53 -14.51
C TYR A 126 -13.67 5.52 -12.98
N TYR A 127 -14.15 4.41 -12.42
CA TYR A 127 -14.19 4.19 -10.98
C TYR A 127 -12.77 4.05 -10.43
N ASN A 128 -12.40 4.91 -9.48
CA ASN A 128 -11.12 4.91 -8.80
C ASN A 128 -11.35 4.93 -7.29
N ARG A 129 -11.78 3.79 -6.74
CA ARG A 129 -12.04 3.54 -5.32
C ARG A 129 -12.93 4.60 -4.66
N HIS A 130 -12.34 5.69 -4.19
CA HIS A 130 -13.04 6.76 -3.47
C HIS A 130 -13.75 7.76 -4.38
N ARG A 131 -13.42 7.80 -5.68
CA ARG A 131 -13.96 8.80 -6.62
C ARG A 131 -14.17 8.22 -8.02
N TYR A 132 -15.00 8.90 -8.81
CA TYR A 132 -15.14 8.66 -10.24
C TYR A 132 -14.38 9.73 -11.03
N TYR A 133 -13.58 9.29 -11.99
CA TYR A 133 -12.79 10.13 -12.88
C TYR A 133 -13.48 10.26 -14.24
N ASP A 134 -13.57 11.48 -14.74
CA ASP A 134 -14.07 11.81 -16.08
C ASP A 134 -12.86 12.09 -17.00
N PRO A 135 -12.54 11.18 -17.94
CA PRO A 135 -11.42 11.35 -18.85
C PRO A 135 -11.64 12.50 -19.86
N LEU A 136 -12.89 12.87 -20.18
CA LEU A 136 -13.17 14.00 -21.09
C LEU A 136 -12.80 15.34 -20.46
N GLN A 137 -12.92 15.44 -19.13
CA GLN A 137 -12.56 16.64 -18.37
C GLN A 137 -11.16 16.57 -17.76
N GLY A 138 -10.53 15.39 -17.76
CA GLY A 138 -9.24 15.16 -17.13
C GLY A 138 -9.27 15.32 -15.61
N ARG A 139 -10.39 15.01 -14.94
CA ARG A 139 -10.57 15.30 -13.51
C ARG A 139 -11.59 14.39 -12.81
N TYR A 140 -11.58 14.38 -11.48
CA TYR A 140 -12.63 13.75 -10.70
C TYR A 140 -13.94 14.55 -10.72
N ILE A 141 -15.08 13.85 -10.72
CA ILE A 141 -16.40 14.49 -10.72
C ILE A 141 -16.89 14.90 -9.31
N THR A 142 -16.23 14.41 -8.27
CA THR A 142 -16.50 14.74 -6.86
C THR A 142 -15.25 15.35 -6.20
N GLN A 143 -15.48 16.16 -5.17
CA GLN A 143 -14.39 16.69 -4.35
C GLN A 143 -13.66 15.56 -3.64
N ASP A 144 -12.35 15.74 -3.43
CA ASP A 144 -11.52 14.83 -2.67
C ASP A 144 -12.14 14.60 -1.26
N PRO A 145 -12.47 13.36 -0.88
CA PRO A 145 -13.04 13.05 0.43
C PRO A 145 -12.15 13.45 1.60
N ILE A 146 -10.83 13.55 1.41
CA ILE A 146 -9.91 14.06 2.44
C ILE A 146 -9.74 15.59 2.39
N GLY A 147 -10.55 16.27 1.56
CA GLY A 147 -10.60 17.72 1.42
C GLY A 147 -9.27 18.27 0.92
N LEU A 148 -8.82 19.38 1.52
CA LEU A 148 -7.56 20.02 1.15
C LEU A 148 -6.30 19.20 1.48
N LYS A 149 -6.43 18.07 2.19
CA LYS A 149 -5.34 17.08 2.29
C LYS A 149 -5.01 16.55 0.89
N GLY A 150 -6.04 16.41 0.05
CA GLY A 150 -6.06 16.17 -1.40
C GLY A 150 -5.33 17.18 -2.29
N GLY A 151 -4.77 18.24 -1.70
CA GLY A 151 -4.25 19.39 -2.45
C GLY A 151 -5.29 20.48 -2.73
N TRP A 152 -4.83 21.59 -3.32
CA TRP A 152 -5.66 22.78 -3.55
C TRP A 152 -6.77 22.57 -4.59
N ASN A 153 -6.53 21.73 -5.60
CA ASN A 153 -7.54 21.38 -6.59
C ASN A 153 -8.28 20.12 -6.13
N LEU A 154 -9.41 20.31 -5.45
CA LEU A 154 -10.22 19.22 -4.88
C LEU A 154 -10.74 18.21 -5.91
N TYR A 155 -10.72 18.55 -7.20
CA TYR A 155 -11.18 17.66 -8.28
C TYR A 155 -10.00 17.18 -9.13
N GLY A 156 -8.77 17.57 -8.80
CA GLY A 156 -7.60 17.29 -9.64
C GLY A 156 -7.30 15.80 -9.69
N TYR A 157 -6.96 15.31 -10.88
CA TYR A 157 -6.25 14.06 -11.07
C TYR A 157 -4.81 14.41 -11.49
N GLN A 158 -3.82 14.01 -10.69
CA GLN A 158 -2.42 14.23 -11.08
C GLN A 158 -2.01 13.23 -12.17
N LEU A 159 -1.80 13.75 -13.38
CA LEU A 159 -1.07 13.07 -14.45
C LEU A 159 0.34 13.65 -14.51
N ASN A 160 1.21 13.28 -13.56
CA ASN A 160 2.65 13.50 -13.70
C ASN A 160 3.36 12.14 -13.64
N PRO A 161 3.53 11.44 -14.77
CA PRO A 161 4.08 10.08 -14.79
C PRO A 161 5.55 9.99 -14.36
N ILE A 162 6.22 11.12 -14.08
CA ILE A 162 7.59 11.17 -13.57
C ILE A 162 7.62 11.24 -12.03
N SER A 163 6.64 11.90 -11.39
CA SER A 163 6.67 12.12 -9.93
C SER A 163 5.40 11.75 -9.18
N ASP A 164 4.23 11.69 -9.82
CA ASP A 164 2.94 11.57 -9.14
C ASP A 164 1.91 10.76 -9.94
N ILE A 165 1.42 9.69 -9.34
CA ILE A 165 0.21 8.96 -9.75
C ILE A 165 -0.78 8.95 -8.57
N ASP A 166 -2.09 8.81 -8.85
CA ASP A 166 -3.12 8.69 -7.80
C ASP A 166 -3.87 7.33 -7.88
N PRO A 167 -3.27 6.24 -7.35
CA PRO A 167 -3.87 4.89 -7.39
C PRO A 167 -5.01 4.68 -6.40
N LEU A 168 -5.19 5.60 -5.44
CA LEU A 168 -6.21 5.52 -4.40
C LEU A 168 -7.39 6.46 -4.65
N GLY A 169 -7.25 7.40 -5.57
CA GLY A 169 -8.17 8.51 -5.70
C GLY A 169 -8.06 9.49 -4.53
N LEU A 170 -6.88 9.62 -3.93
CA LEU A 170 -6.54 10.54 -2.84
C LEU A 170 -5.13 11.10 -3.10
N TYR A 171 -5.02 12.41 -3.32
CA TYR A 171 -3.70 13.06 -3.44
C TYR A 171 -3.26 13.62 -2.08
N MET A 172 -1.97 13.82 -1.86
CA MET A 172 -1.49 14.39 -0.60
C MET A 172 -0.49 15.50 -0.87
N TRP A 173 -0.76 16.69 -0.31
CA TRP A 173 0.10 17.87 -0.42
C TRP A 173 1.49 17.65 0.22
N GLU A 174 2.53 17.64 -0.61
CA GLU A 174 3.93 17.37 -0.22
C GLU A 174 4.50 18.34 0.85
N ASP A 175 4.16 19.64 0.85
CA ASP A 175 4.64 20.56 1.90
C ASP A 175 3.98 20.28 3.26
N ALA A 176 2.71 19.86 3.26
CA ALA A 176 1.99 19.50 4.48
C ALA A 176 2.48 18.16 5.04
N LYS A 177 2.71 17.16 4.15
CA LYS A 177 3.34 15.87 4.45
C LYS A 177 4.75 16.01 4.98
N SER A 178 5.54 16.95 4.45
CA SER A 178 6.95 17.09 4.82
C SER A 178 7.15 17.85 6.13
N GLY A 179 6.12 18.51 6.67
CA GLY A 179 6.20 19.29 7.91
C GLY A 179 6.72 20.72 7.74
N ALA A 180 7.00 21.14 6.50
CA ALA A 180 7.61 22.43 6.17
C ALA A 180 6.68 23.65 6.42
N CYS A 181 5.38 23.41 6.48
CA CYS A 181 4.39 24.46 6.60
C CYS A 181 4.34 25.08 8.00
N THR A 182 4.30 26.41 8.04
CA THR A 182 4.41 27.20 9.28
C THR A 182 3.39 28.33 9.39
N ASN A 183 2.50 28.51 8.40
CA ASN A 183 1.47 29.56 8.43
C ASN A 183 0.16 29.14 7.75
N GLY A 184 -0.94 29.74 8.20
CA GLY A 184 -2.25 29.66 7.58
C GLY A 184 -2.82 28.24 7.52
N LEU A 185 -3.56 27.96 6.45
CA LEU A 185 -4.25 26.69 6.25
C LEU A 185 -3.28 25.50 6.15
N CYS A 186 -2.05 25.73 5.67
CA CYS A 186 -1.05 24.66 5.58
C CYS A 186 -0.53 24.20 6.95
N ASP A 187 -0.41 25.08 7.94
CA ASP A 187 -0.02 24.71 9.32
C ASP A 187 -1.07 23.80 9.96
N THR A 188 -2.36 24.15 9.81
CA THR A 188 -3.48 23.33 10.31
C THR A 188 -3.54 21.95 9.66
N LEU A 189 -3.17 21.84 8.37
CA LEU A 189 -3.12 20.57 7.64
C LEU A 189 -1.89 19.75 8.02
N SER A 190 -0.72 20.37 8.17
CA SER A 190 0.51 19.68 8.56
C SER A 190 0.38 18.99 9.93
N ALA A 191 -0.38 19.56 10.86
CA ALA A 191 -0.70 18.89 12.13
C ALA A 191 -1.51 17.58 11.98
N MET A 192 -2.19 17.37 10.84
CA MET A 192 -3.01 16.18 10.59
C MET A 192 -2.38 15.17 9.62
N ILE A 193 -1.44 15.58 8.76
CA ILE A 193 -0.86 14.73 7.70
C ILE A 193 0.66 14.81 7.60
N GLY A 194 1.30 15.73 8.31
CA GLY A 194 2.75 15.83 8.43
C GLY A 194 3.31 14.94 9.53
N PRO A 195 4.65 14.88 9.67
CA PRO A 195 5.29 14.15 10.76
C PRO A 195 4.89 14.73 12.11
N ASP A 196 4.83 13.86 13.12
CA ASP A 196 4.64 14.29 14.50
C ASP A 196 5.73 15.32 14.88
N LYS A 197 5.29 16.43 15.49
CA LYS A 197 6.16 17.52 15.92
C LYS A 197 6.38 17.46 17.42
N PHE A 198 7.60 17.67 17.89
CA PHE A 198 7.98 17.59 19.30
C PHE A 198 8.68 18.87 19.79
N ASP A 199 8.79 19.01 21.11
CA ASP A 199 9.41 20.18 21.76
C ASP A 199 10.94 20.07 21.88
N SER A 200 11.52 18.88 21.64
CA SER A 200 12.97 18.68 21.74
C SER A 200 13.53 17.73 20.68
N ILE A 201 14.84 17.88 20.43
CA ILE A 201 15.59 16.98 19.56
C ILE A 201 15.55 15.55 20.11
N ASP A 202 15.73 15.37 21.43
CA ASP A 202 15.74 14.04 22.07
C ASP A 202 14.42 13.28 21.90
N SER A 203 13.28 13.98 22.06
CA SER A 203 11.95 13.36 21.92
C SER A 203 11.68 12.98 20.46
N THR A 204 12.06 13.85 19.53
CA THR A 204 11.96 13.57 18.09
C THR A 204 12.84 12.39 17.67
N ALA A 205 14.09 12.36 18.13
CA ALA A 205 15.02 11.27 17.86
C ALA A 205 14.50 9.95 18.43
N TYR A 206 13.97 9.97 19.65
CA TYR A 206 13.42 8.79 20.29
C TYR A 206 12.20 8.26 19.55
N ASP A 207 11.28 9.13 19.12
CA ASP A 207 10.13 8.73 18.30
C ASP A 207 10.56 8.12 16.96
N ALA A 208 11.47 8.78 16.25
CA ALA A 208 11.98 8.30 14.97
C ALA A 208 12.64 6.92 15.09
N LEU A 209 13.52 6.75 16.09
CA LEU A 209 14.18 5.48 16.35
C LEU A 209 13.18 4.42 16.84
N ASN A 210 12.22 4.79 17.69
CA ASN A 210 11.20 3.86 18.19
C ASN A 210 10.33 3.30 17.05
N LYS A 211 10.05 4.11 16.02
CA LYS A 211 9.28 3.68 14.84
C LYS A 211 10.07 2.73 13.93
N ILE A 212 11.40 2.90 13.79
CA ILE A 212 12.20 2.19 12.77
C ILE A 212 13.10 1.07 13.31
N ASN A 213 13.44 1.05 14.62
CA ASN A 213 14.42 0.09 15.17
C ASN A 213 14.00 -1.37 14.97
N SER A 214 12.72 -1.71 15.17
CA SER A 214 12.23 -3.08 14.92
C SER A 214 12.39 -3.51 13.46
N GLN A 215 12.19 -2.60 12.51
CA GLN A 215 12.36 -2.89 11.08
C GLN A 215 13.85 -3.01 10.73
N SER A 216 14.69 -2.15 11.28
CA SER A 216 16.16 -2.23 11.18
C SER A 216 16.69 -3.61 11.57
N ILE A 217 16.21 -4.14 12.69
CA ILE A 217 16.55 -5.49 13.18
C ILE A 217 16.00 -6.58 12.25
N CYS A 218 14.75 -6.46 11.78
CA CYS A 218 14.16 -7.46 10.87
C CYS A 218 14.90 -7.58 9.55
N GLU A 219 15.34 -6.44 9.00
CA GLU A 219 15.98 -6.39 7.69
C GLU A 219 17.50 -6.52 7.75
N ASP A 220 18.07 -6.57 8.95
CA ASP A 220 19.51 -6.52 9.20
C ASP A 220 20.22 -5.39 8.41
N LYS A 221 19.63 -4.20 8.47
CA LYS A 221 20.06 -3.01 7.71
C LYS A 221 19.96 -1.76 8.56
N GLU A 222 20.90 -0.84 8.39
CA GLU A 222 20.85 0.47 9.03
C GLU A 222 19.85 1.39 8.34
N PHE A 223 19.17 2.22 9.14
CA PHE A 223 18.31 3.30 8.66
C PHE A 223 18.81 4.62 9.23
N ALA A 224 18.77 5.71 8.45
CA ALA A 224 19.23 7.01 8.94
C ALA A 224 18.43 8.18 8.36
N GLY A 225 18.20 9.20 9.17
CA GLY A 225 17.47 10.40 8.77
C GLY A 225 17.94 11.65 9.50
N LEU A 226 17.33 12.78 9.15
CA LEU A 226 17.60 14.07 9.78
C LEU A 226 16.50 14.44 10.76
N ILE A 227 16.86 15.28 11.72
CA ILE A 227 15.93 16.00 12.59
C ILE A 227 15.97 17.46 12.15
N CYS A 228 14.80 17.98 11.84
CA CYS A 228 14.57 19.31 11.33
C CYS A 228 13.81 20.12 12.38
N LYS A 229 14.05 21.42 12.41
CA LYS A 229 13.35 22.39 13.23
C LYS A 229 12.56 23.32 12.33
N ASP A 230 11.27 23.43 12.58
CA ASP A 230 10.41 24.35 11.83
C ASP A 230 10.52 25.79 12.35
N ASN A 231 9.89 26.74 11.64
CA ASN A 231 9.92 28.16 12.02
C ASN A 231 9.14 28.47 13.31
N SER A 232 8.27 27.56 13.78
CA SER A 232 7.60 27.68 15.07
C SER A 232 8.48 27.23 16.24
N GLY A 233 9.63 26.62 15.94
CA GLY A 233 10.59 26.13 16.90
C GLY A 233 10.38 24.68 17.33
N ARG A 234 9.44 23.96 16.69
CA ARG A 234 9.15 22.55 16.91
C ARG A 234 10.04 21.66 16.04
N TYR A 235 10.24 20.41 16.47
CA TYR A 235 11.15 19.47 15.84
C TYR A 235 10.40 18.29 15.22
N PHE A 236 10.87 17.78 14.09
CA PHE A 236 10.34 16.59 13.43
C PHE A 236 11.46 15.82 12.72
N SER A 237 11.25 14.55 12.41
CA SER A 237 12.20 13.70 11.68
C SER A 237 11.82 13.57 10.21
N THR A 238 12.82 13.46 9.34
CA THR A 238 12.61 13.09 7.93
C THR A 238 12.28 11.60 7.81
N ALA A 239 11.75 11.17 6.66
CA ALA A 239 11.65 9.75 6.38
C ALA A 239 13.05 9.09 6.42
N PRO A 240 13.21 7.91 7.05
CA PRO A 240 14.50 7.26 7.18
C PRO A 240 14.99 6.70 5.84
N ASN A 241 16.23 6.99 5.48
CA ASN A 241 16.92 6.35 4.36
C ASN A 241 17.28 4.92 4.74
N ARG A 242 16.78 3.97 3.96
CA ARG A 242 17.21 2.58 4.04
C ARG A 242 18.64 2.45 3.52
N GLY A 243 19.53 1.93 4.35
CA GLY A 243 20.93 1.70 4.01
C GLY A 243 21.26 0.22 3.80
N GLU A 244 22.52 -0.09 4.05
CA GLU A 244 23.05 -1.45 4.08
C GLU A 244 23.31 -1.91 5.51
N ARG A 245 23.78 -3.16 5.65
CA ARG A 245 24.12 -3.78 6.94
C ARG A 245 25.14 -2.99 7.79
N LYS A 246 25.93 -2.09 7.17
CA LYS A 246 27.05 -1.38 7.81
C LYS A 246 27.07 0.13 7.53
N GLY A 247 25.92 0.68 7.18
CA GLY A 247 25.84 2.11 6.91
C GLY A 247 24.53 2.55 6.30
N SER A 248 23.98 3.63 6.84
CA SER A 248 23.05 4.51 6.14
C SER A 248 23.51 5.96 6.22
N TYR A 249 23.21 6.76 5.19
CA TYR A 249 23.63 8.17 5.15
C TYR A 249 22.41 9.09 5.34
N PRO A 250 22.33 9.86 6.44
CA PRO A 250 21.12 10.59 6.79
C PRO A 250 20.78 11.74 5.82
N PHE A 251 21.78 12.33 5.15
CA PHE A 251 21.58 13.52 4.30
C PHE A 251 20.96 13.22 2.92
N ASN A 252 20.71 11.95 2.58
CA ASN A 252 19.95 11.58 1.37
C ASN A 252 18.45 11.92 1.49
N SER A 253 17.98 12.18 2.71
CA SER A 253 16.61 12.66 2.99
C SER A 253 16.75 14.05 3.64
N PRO A 254 16.92 15.11 2.83
CA PRO A 254 17.21 16.44 3.34
C PRO A 254 16.00 17.04 4.08
N CYS A 255 16.27 17.96 5.00
CA CYS A 255 15.22 18.75 5.61
C CYS A 255 14.46 19.56 4.54
N PRO A 256 13.13 19.69 4.66
CA PRO A 256 12.34 20.47 3.73
C PRO A 256 12.76 21.95 3.68
N ASN A 257 12.49 22.60 2.55
CA ASN A 257 12.77 24.03 2.37
C ASN A 257 12.05 24.86 3.45
N GLY A 258 12.75 25.85 4.01
CA GLY A 258 12.21 26.70 5.07
C GLY A 258 12.27 26.08 6.47
N THR A 259 12.96 24.95 6.65
CA THR A 259 13.25 24.36 7.97
C THR A 259 14.76 24.29 8.22
N GLU A 260 15.15 24.29 9.49
CA GLU A 260 16.56 24.21 9.91
C GLU A 260 16.94 22.75 10.19
N LYS A 261 17.98 22.25 9.53
CA LYS A 261 18.61 20.98 9.89
C LYS A 261 19.36 21.14 11.22
N VAL A 262 19.01 20.34 12.23
CA VAL A 262 19.58 20.49 13.59
C VAL A 262 20.36 19.28 14.08
N SER A 263 19.94 18.07 13.71
CA SER A 263 20.51 16.82 14.21
C SER A 263 20.26 15.69 13.22
N ALA A 264 20.82 14.51 13.47
CA ALA A 264 20.56 13.30 12.71
C ALA A 264 20.35 12.09 13.63
N TYR A 265 19.80 11.01 13.10
CA TYR A 265 19.65 9.75 13.80
C TYR A 265 19.97 8.58 12.87
N HIS A 266 20.40 7.45 13.43
CA HIS A 266 20.50 6.19 12.72
C HIS A 266 20.22 4.99 13.62
N THR A 267 19.92 3.85 13.01
CA THR A 267 19.81 2.55 13.67
C THR A 267 20.91 1.61 13.22
N HIS A 268 21.22 0.64 14.07
CA HIS A 268 21.98 -0.55 13.69
C HIS A 268 21.04 -1.70 13.32
N GLY A 269 21.55 -2.63 12.50
CA GLY A 269 20.85 -3.83 12.06
C GLY A 269 20.64 -4.86 13.17
N ALA A 270 20.54 -6.14 12.80
CA ALA A 270 20.45 -7.22 13.78
C ALA A 270 21.79 -7.41 14.52
N ASP A 271 21.75 -8.05 15.69
CA ASP A 271 22.98 -8.48 16.38
C ASP A 271 23.84 -9.31 15.44
N SER A 272 25.06 -8.84 15.19
CA SER A 272 26.02 -9.47 14.29
C SER A 272 26.76 -10.65 14.94
N HIS A 273 26.44 -10.99 16.21
CA HIS A 273 27.09 -12.01 17.03
C HIS A 273 28.61 -11.84 17.12
N GLY A 274 29.07 -10.58 17.13
CA GLY A 274 30.47 -10.22 17.30
C GLY A 274 31.27 -10.08 16.01
N GLU A 275 30.63 -10.09 14.83
CA GLU A 275 31.29 -9.67 13.59
C GLU A 275 31.65 -8.17 13.63
N TYR A 276 30.80 -7.33 14.25
CA TYR A 276 31.00 -5.90 14.43
C TYR A 276 30.42 -5.41 15.78
N TRP A 277 30.68 -4.14 16.11
CA TRP A 277 30.22 -3.54 17.36
C TRP A 277 28.85 -2.87 17.20
N ASP A 278 27.79 -3.65 17.41
CA ASP A 278 26.41 -3.22 17.11
C ASP A 278 25.81 -2.25 18.16
N GLU A 279 26.53 -2.00 19.27
CA GLU A 279 26.01 -1.26 20.42
C GLU A 279 26.72 0.10 20.67
N ILE A 280 27.64 0.47 19.78
CA ILE A 280 28.46 1.67 19.93
C ILE A 280 28.47 2.48 18.64
N PHE A 281 28.73 3.78 18.76
CA PHE A 281 28.98 4.62 17.60
C PHE A 281 30.26 4.17 16.88
N SER A 282 30.18 4.09 15.56
CA SER A 282 31.33 3.84 14.71
C SER A 282 32.21 5.08 14.58
N GLY A 283 33.48 4.90 14.18
CA GLY A 283 34.35 6.04 13.85
C GLY A 283 33.83 6.87 12.66
N LYS A 284 32.92 6.35 11.83
CA LYS A 284 32.24 7.12 10.79
C LYS A 284 31.16 8.02 11.38
N ASP A 285 30.46 7.55 12.40
CA ASP A 285 29.39 8.28 13.09
C ASP A 285 29.97 9.53 13.77
N GLU A 286 31.11 9.38 14.44
CA GLU A 286 31.83 10.51 15.02
C GLU A 286 32.25 11.54 13.96
N LYS A 287 32.69 11.08 12.78
CA LYS A 287 33.06 12.00 11.68
C LYS A 287 31.83 12.74 11.15
N ILE A 288 30.68 12.09 11.10
CA ILE A 288 29.43 12.72 10.66
C ILE A 288 29.05 13.87 11.60
N VAL A 289 29.07 13.65 12.92
CA VAL A 289 28.66 14.68 13.89
C VAL A 289 29.70 15.78 14.09
N LYS A 290 31.01 15.45 13.97
CA LYS A 290 32.11 16.42 14.11
C LYS A 290 32.32 17.28 12.86
N SER A 291 31.81 16.85 11.70
CA SER A 291 31.98 17.58 10.44
C SER A 291 31.27 18.93 10.46
N LYS A 292 32.02 20.00 10.21
CA LYS A 292 31.45 21.35 10.06
C LYS A 292 30.54 21.47 8.84
N ASP A 293 30.81 20.72 7.79
CA ASP A 293 30.00 20.72 6.56
C ASP A 293 28.60 20.16 6.82
N ASN A 294 28.51 19.20 7.75
CA ASN A 294 27.25 18.60 8.14
C ASN A 294 26.41 19.52 9.04
N ASN A 295 27.07 20.36 9.86
CA ASN A 295 26.43 21.36 10.73
C ASN A 295 25.26 20.79 11.58
N ILE A 296 25.48 19.65 12.24
CA ILE A 296 24.52 19.04 13.17
C ILE A 296 25.04 19.12 14.61
N LYS A 297 24.12 19.22 15.57
CA LYS A 297 24.45 19.41 17.00
C LYS A 297 24.71 18.09 17.72
N SER A 298 24.03 17.04 17.30
CA SER A 298 24.12 15.70 17.87
C SER A 298 23.81 14.63 16.84
N PHE A 299 24.12 13.38 17.18
CA PHE A 299 23.80 12.20 16.39
C PHE A 299 23.30 11.08 17.29
N TYR A 300 22.10 10.57 16.99
CA TYR A 300 21.41 9.57 17.82
C TYR A 300 21.50 8.18 17.21
N LEU A 301 21.62 7.17 18.07
CA LEU A 301 21.74 5.77 17.70
C LEU A 301 20.66 4.94 18.39
N GLY A 302 19.95 4.14 17.59
CA GLY A 302 19.15 3.01 18.06
C GLY A 302 19.87 1.68 17.83
N THR A 303 20.02 0.88 18.88
CA THR A 303 20.77 -0.38 18.81
C THR A 303 19.87 -1.62 18.84
N PRO A 304 20.33 -2.79 18.36
CA PRO A 304 19.54 -4.02 18.37
C PRO A 304 19.07 -4.45 19.76
N ILE A 305 19.83 -4.21 20.83
CA ILE A 305 19.38 -4.55 22.19
C ILE A 305 18.45 -3.49 22.82
N GLY A 306 18.10 -2.44 22.07
CA GLY A 306 17.12 -1.43 22.46
C GLY A 306 17.71 -0.23 23.22
N ASN A 307 18.99 0.06 23.03
CA ASN A 307 19.60 1.28 23.58
C ASN A 307 19.29 2.48 22.69
N PHE A 308 18.90 3.58 23.32
CA PHE A 308 18.82 4.92 22.75
C PHE A 308 20.03 5.71 23.23
N LYS A 309 20.93 6.04 22.30
CA LYS A 309 22.20 6.71 22.58
C LYS A 309 22.33 7.98 21.78
N ALA A 310 23.14 8.92 22.24
CA ALA A 310 23.45 10.14 21.50
C ALA A 310 24.88 10.62 21.78
N ILE A 311 25.53 11.15 20.74
CA ILE A 311 26.80 11.87 20.84
C ILE A 311 26.62 13.32 20.40
N ASP A 312 27.34 14.25 21.02
CA ASP A 312 27.41 15.65 20.59
C ASP A 312 28.43 15.86 19.44
N ASN A 313 28.52 17.09 18.95
CA ASN A 313 29.48 17.51 17.92
C ASN A 313 30.95 17.48 18.36
N HIS A 314 31.23 17.14 19.62
CA HIS A 314 32.58 16.83 20.12
C HIS A 314 32.84 15.32 20.21
N GLY A 315 31.83 14.49 19.89
CA GLY A 315 31.88 13.03 20.00
C GLY A 315 31.72 12.53 21.42
N LYS A 316 31.25 13.36 22.35
CA LYS A 316 30.99 12.95 23.72
C LYS A 316 29.59 12.34 23.81
N GLU A 317 29.47 11.19 24.46
CA GLU A 317 28.16 10.59 24.74
C GLU A 317 27.37 11.50 25.69
N ILE A 318 26.20 11.94 25.25
CA ILE A 318 25.29 12.85 25.97
C ILE A 318 24.00 12.18 26.41
N THR A 319 23.67 11.00 25.88
CA THR A 319 22.52 10.21 26.30
C THR A 319 22.80 8.73 26.12
N ASN A 320 22.35 7.93 27.09
CA ASN A 320 22.36 6.48 27.04
C ASN A 320 21.25 5.95 27.95
N ARG A 321 20.15 5.49 27.35
CA ARG A 321 19.02 4.90 28.07
C ARG A 321 18.43 3.76 27.28
N LYS A 322 17.77 2.82 27.96
CA LYS A 322 17.02 1.74 27.32
C LYS A 322 15.59 2.16 27.02
N GLY A 323 14.97 1.49 26.05
CA GLY A 323 13.55 1.62 25.80
C GLY A 323 13.14 1.62 24.33
N LEU A 324 14.07 1.40 23.39
CA LEU A 324 13.68 1.20 22.00
C LEU A 324 13.24 -0.25 21.75
N PRO A 325 12.40 -0.51 20.74
CA PRO A 325 12.03 -1.86 20.35
C PRO A 325 13.27 -2.67 19.98
N ASN A 326 13.43 -3.84 20.58
CA ASN A 326 14.62 -4.69 20.45
C ASN A 326 14.31 -6.08 19.87
N VAL A 327 13.14 -6.21 19.25
CA VAL A 327 12.66 -7.45 18.62
C VAL A 327 12.21 -7.13 17.21
N CYS A 328 12.49 -8.05 16.28
CA CYS A 328 11.94 -7.96 14.94
C CYS A 328 10.42 -8.02 15.00
N ARG A 329 9.78 -6.90 14.64
CA ARG A 329 8.34 -6.77 14.44
C ARG A 329 8.11 -5.88 13.24
N VAL A 330 7.64 -6.47 12.16
CA VAL A 330 7.16 -5.71 11.01
C VAL A 330 5.75 -5.25 11.38
N HIS A 331 5.62 -3.99 11.80
CA HIS A 331 4.30 -3.37 11.78
C HIS A 331 3.94 -3.22 10.31
N GLY A 332 2.92 -3.96 9.86
CA GLY A 332 2.28 -3.67 8.58
C GLY A 332 1.64 -2.30 8.71
N ASN A 333 2.36 -1.25 8.29
CA ASN A 333 1.80 0.09 8.27
C ASN A 333 0.88 0.22 7.04
N MET A 334 -0.28 0.78 7.35
CA MET A 334 -1.47 1.02 6.54
C MET A 334 -1.23 1.97 5.37
#